data_AF-A0A2M7XBG6-F1
#
_entry.id   AF-A0A2M7XBG6-F1
#
_cell.length_a   1.000
_cell.length_b   1.000
_cell.length_c   1.000
_cell.angle_alpha   90.00
_cell.angle_beta   90.00
_cell.angle_gamma   90.00
#
_symmetry.space_group_name_H-M   'P 1'
#
loop_
_entity.id
_entity.type
_entity.pdbx_description
1 polymer ?
#
loop_
_entity_poly.entity_id
_entity_poly.type
_entity_poly.pdbx_seq_one_letter_code
_entity_poly.pdbx_strand_id
1 'polypeptide(L)'
;MTDNNLSFSMEALFQQLLQRGKEQGVTQQDAYNDLVEEVIENHRAIGEIDTDDATEDMEAQLRGRWLDYQDLLQETSSEIDSL
;
A
#
# COMPACT_ATOMS: atom_id res chain seq x y z
N MET A 1 16.44 9.59 -20.80
CA MET A 1 16.51 8.49 -19.83
C MET A 1 15.56 8.92 -18.73
N THR A 2 14.37 8.34 -18.66
CA THR A 2 13.41 8.68 -17.59
C THR A 2 13.98 8.09 -16.31
N ASP A 3 14.54 8.96 -15.47
CA ASP A 3 14.85 8.69 -14.08
C ASP A 3 13.59 8.15 -13.40
N ASN A 4 13.39 6.83 -13.48
CA ASN A 4 12.43 6.08 -12.68
C ASN A 4 13.05 5.94 -11.28
N ASN A 5 13.39 7.10 -10.71
CA ASN A 5 13.72 7.27 -9.33
C ASN A 5 12.40 6.99 -8.62
N LEU A 6 12.19 5.72 -8.28
CA LEU A 6 11.23 5.28 -7.29
C LEU A 6 11.61 6.03 -6.02
N SER A 7 11.20 7.28 -5.91
CA SER A 7 11.23 7.99 -4.65
C SER A 7 10.43 7.10 -3.72
N PHE A 8 11.13 6.43 -2.80
CA PHE A 8 10.53 5.62 -1.75
C PHE A 8 9.61 6.56 -0.95
N SER A 9 8.35 6.62 -1.37
CA SER A 9 7.39 7.64 -0.97
C SER A 9 6.13 6.94 -0.52
N MET A 10 5.47 7.56 0.45
CA MET A 10 4.21 7.12 1.03
C MET A 10 3.18 6.69 -0.04
N GLU A 11 3.13 7.43 -1.14
CA GLU A 11 2.24 7.17 -2.26
C GLU A 11 2.61 5.91 -3.05
N ALA A 12 3.90 5.64 -3.25
CA ALA A 12 4.37 4.44 -3.93
C ALA A 12 4.04 3.17 -3.15
N LEU A 13 4.24 3.21 -1.82
CA LEU A 13 3.84 2.13 -0.91
C LEU A 13 2.32 1.92 -0.96
N PHE A 14 1.55 2.99 -0.91
CA PHE A 14 0.09 2.91 -0.98
C PHE A 14 -0.42 2.33 -2.31
N GLN A 15 0.16 2.71 -3.44
CA GLN A 15 -0.16 2.12 -4.74
C GLN A 15 0.18 0.62 -4.80
N GLN A 16 1.30 0.22 -4.18
CA GLN A 16 1.67 -1.20 -4.06
C GLN A 16 0.66 -1.98 -3.20
N LEU A 17 0.17 -1.39 -2.10
CA LEU A 17 -0.89 -2.00 -1.28
C LEU A 17 -2.19 -2.17 -2.06
N LEU A 18 -2.61 -1.16 -2.83
CA LEU A 18 -3.79 -1.25 -3.69
C LEU A 18 -3.68 -2.40 -4.69
N GLN A 19 -2.54 -2.50 -5.38
CA GLN A 19 -2.29 -3.54 -6.36
C GLN A 19 -2.30 -4.94 -5.71
N ARG A 20 -1.47 -5.15 -4.68
CA ARG A 20 -1.40 -6.45 -3.99
C ARG A 20 -2.70 -6.81 -3.31
N GLY A 21 -3.36 -5.84 -2.69
CA GLY A 21 -4.62 -6.05 -2.00
C GLY A 21 -5.74 -6.44 -2.96
N LYS A 22 -5.76 -5.87 -4.17
CA LYS A 22 -6.67 -6.30 -5.24
C LYS A 22 -6.37 -7.72 -5.72
N GLU A 23 -5.10 -8.06 -5.92
CA GLU A 23 -4.68 -9.41 -6.35
C GLU A 23 -4.99 -10.48 -5.29
N GLN A 24 -4.85 -10.14 -4.01
CA GLN A 24 -5.09 -11.03 -2.88
C GLN A 24 -6.55 -11.02 -2.39
N GLY A 25 -7.40 -10.11 -2.89
CA GLY A 25 -8.79 -9.98 -2.44
C GLY A 25 -8.94 -9.41 -1.02
N VAL A 26 -7.99 -8.58 -0.58
CA VAL A 26 -7.97 -7.93 0.73
C VAL A 26 -9.08 -6.88 0.79
N THR A 27 -10.16 -7.23 1.46
CA THR A 27 -11.38 -6.41 1.61
C THR A 27 -11.72 -6.09 3.07
N GLN A 28 -10.90 -6.59 4.00
CA GLN A 28 -11.07 -6.42 5.44
C GLN A 28 -9.91 -5.63 6.02
N GLN A 29 -10.20 -4.81 7.04
CA GLN A 29 -9.22 -3.93 7.65
C GLN A 29 -8.06 -4.70 8.32
N ASP A 30 -8.35 -5.82 9.00
CA ASP A 30 -7.31 -6.69 9.59
C ASP A 30 -6.32 -7.17 8.50
N ALA A 31 -6.84 -7.76 7.43
CA ALA A 31 -6.01 -8.23 6.32
C ALA A 31 -5.26 -7.10 5.59
N TYR A 32 -5.79 -5.88 5.59
CA TYR A 32 -5.08 -4.71 5.09
C TYR A 32 -3.93 -4.30 6.00
N ASN A 33 -4.14 -4.33 7.32
CA ASN A 33 -3.08 -4.04 8.28
C ASN A 33 -1.95 -5.07 8.17
N ASP A 34 -2.27 -6.35 8.00
CA ASP A 34 -1.28 -7.41 7.75
C ASP A 34 -0.48 -7.13 6.45
N LEU A 35 -1.17 -6.71 5.39
CA LEU A 35 -0.53 -6.36 4.12
C LEU A 35 0.39 -5.13 4.24
N VAL A 36 0.00 -4.13 5.03
CA VAL A 36 0.82 -2.95 5.32
C VAL A 36 2.13 -3.37 5.99
N GLU A 37 2.03 -4.19 7.04
CA GLU A 37 3.19 -4.71 7.76
C GLU A 37 4.12 -5.51 6.84
N GLU A 38 3.56 -6.40 6.01
CA GLU A 38 4.34 -7.20 5.05
C GLU A 38 5.10 -6.32 4.05
N VAL A 39 4.44 -5.32 3.47
CA VAL A 39 5.05 -4.43 2.48
C VAL A 39 6.19 -3.65 3.13
N ILE A 40 5.92 -3.03 4.27
CA ILE A 40 6.92 -2.23 4.99
C ILE A 40 8.12 -3.07 5.42
N GLU A 41 7.90 -4.26 5.99
CA GLU A 41 8.98 -5.16 6.41
C GLU A 41 9.81 -5.65 5.22
N ASN A 42 9.19 -5.88 4.06
CA ASN A 42 9.91 -6.26 2.84
C ASN A 42 10.87 -5.15 2.39
N HIS A 43 10.39 -3.90 2.34
CA HIS A 43 11.19 -2.72 2.00
C HIS A 43 12.31 -2.46 3.01
N ARG A 44 12.03 -2.67 4.29
CA ARG A 44 13.04 -2.65 5.35
C ARG A 44 14.11 -3.71 5.14
N ALA A 45 13.72 -4.96 4.82
CA ALA A 45 14.64 -6.08 4.66
C ALA A 45 15.62 -5.89 3.50
N ILE A 46 15.23 -5.15 2.45
CA ILE A 46 16.09 -4.80 1.31
C ILE A 46 16.87 -3.49 1.50
N GLY A 47 16.67 -2.81 2.64
CA GLY A 47 17.35 -1.57 2.99
C GLY A 47 16.80 -0.32 2.32
N GLU A 48 15.55 -0.33 1.85
CA GLU A 48 14.86 0.87 1.33
C GLU A 48 14.29 1.76 2.46
N ILE A 49 14.12 1.20 3.67
CA ILE A 49 13.75 1.92 4.90
C ILE A 49 14.92 1.87 5.89
N ASP A 50 15.41 3.03 6.30
CA ASP A 50 16.65 3.16 7.08
C ASP A 50 16.46 3.02 8.60
N THR A 51 15.27 3.32 9.16
CA THR A 51 15.08 3.40 10.62
C THR A 51 13.79 2.74 11.11
N ASP A 52 13.87 2.08 12.27
CA ASP A 52 12.74 1.46 12.99
C ASP A 52 11.61 2.47 13.24
N ASP A 53 11.93 3.66 13.77
CA ASP A 53 10.94 4.73 14.01
C ASP A 53 10.22 5.20 12.72
N ALA A 54 10.90 5.17 11.57
CA ALA A 54 10.27 5.53 10.29
C ALA A 54 9.33 4.44 9.81
N THR A 55 9.63 3.18 10.15
CA THR A 55 8.83 2.01 9.84
C THR A 55 7.49 2.09 10.56
N GLU A 56 7.52 2.31 11.88
CA GLU A 56 6.31 2.41 12.72
C GLU A 56 5.41 3.60 12.32
N ASP A 57 6.01 4.77 12.02
CA ASP A 57 5.27 5.95 11.58
C ASP A 57 4.63 5.75 10.19
N MET A 58 5.36 5.15 9.24
CA MET A 58 4.83 4.82 7.92
C MET A 58 3.70 3.81 8.00
N GLU A 59 3.81 2.78 8.84
CA GLU A 59 2.73 1.82 9.07
C GLU A 59 1.49 2.50 9.64
N ALA A 60 1.63 3.34 10.66
CA ALA A 60 0.51 4.07 11.23
C ALA A 60 -0.17 4.97 10.19
N GLN A 61 0.60 5.65 9.34
CA GLN A 61 0.08 6.45 8.24
C GLN A 61 -0.67 5.61 7.20
N LEU A 62 -0.12 4.46 6.77
CA LEU A 62 -0.79 3.57 5.80
C LEU A 62 -2.07 2.95 6.37
N ARG A 63 -2.01 2.47 7.62
CA ARG A 63 -3.16 1.89 8.32
C ARG A 63 -4.29 2.93 8.45
N GLY A 64 -3.94 4.20 8.67
CA GLY A 64 -4.89 5.32 8.68
C GLY A 64 -5.58 5.59 7.33
N ARG A 65 -4.98 5.16 6.21
CA ARG A 65 -5.54 5.30 4.86
C ARG A 65 -6.45 4.15 4.43
N TRP A 66 -6.92 3.32 5.36
CA TRP A 66 -7.85 2.23 5.08
C TRP A 66 -9.10 2.68 4.31
N LEU A 67 -9.73 3.80 4.70
CA LEU A 67 -10.93 4.31 4.02
C LEU A 67 -10.65 4.71 2.56
N ASP A 68 -9.49 5.33 2.33
CA ASP A 68 -9.02 5.74 1.00
C ASP A 68 -8.76 4.50 0.11
N TYR A 69 -8.18 3.45 0.70
CA TYR A 69 -7.97 2.17 0.04
C TYR A 69 -9.30 1.50 -0.35
N GLN A 70 -10.30 1.52 0.53
CA GLN A 70 -11.62 0.96 0.23
C GLN A 70 -12.33 1.71 -0.90
N ASP A 71 -12.30 3.04 -0.86
CA ASP A 71 -12.92 3.90 -1.87
C ASP A 71 -12.33 3.62 -3.27
N LEU A 72 -11.00 3.58 -3.36
CA LEU A 72 -10.28 3.28 -4.60
C LEU A 72 -10.52 1.85 -5.09
N LEU A 73 -10.58 0.85 -4.20
CA LEU A 73 -10.94 -0.52 -4.59
C LEU A 73 -12.35 -0.59 -5.20
N GLN A 74 -13.31 0.14 -4.64
CA GLN A 74 -14.68 0.16 -5.15
C GLN A 74 -14.79 0.91 -6.47
N GLU A 75 -14.07 2.02 -6.63
CA GLU A 75 -14.00 2.77 -7.89
C GLU A 75 -13.47 1.87 -9.02
N THR A 76 -12.37 1.16 -8.77
CA THR A 76 -11.77 0.26 -9.77
C THR A 76 -12.65 -0.95 -10.10
N SER A 77 -13.55 -1.35 -9.20
CA SER A 77 -14.47 -2.47 -9.42
C SER A 77 -15.72 -2.07 -10.21
N SER A 78 -16.04 -0.77 -10.27
CA SER A 78 -17.27 -0.24 -10.86
C SER A 78 -17.15 0.07 -12.36
N GLU A 79 -15.94 0.12 -12.93
CA GLU A 79 -15.71 0.42 -14.36
C GLU A 79 -15.99 -0.77 -15.31
N ILE A 80 -16.15 -2.00 -14.80
CA ILE A 80 -16.35 -3.19 -15.65
C ILE A 80 -17.82 -3.47 -15.99
N ASP A 81 -18.79 -2.89 -15.26
CA ASP A 81 -20.22 -3.19 -15.44
C ASP A 81 -20.92 -2.36 -16.54
N SER A 82 -20.20 -1.49 -17.26
CA SER A 82 -20.80 -0.54 -18.22
C SER A 82 -20.42 -0.75 -19.70
N LEU A 83 -19.95 -1.94 -20.10
CA LEU A 83 -19.60 -2.28 -21.51
C LEU A 83 -20.50 -3.32 -22.15
#